data_AF-A0AA90ZLY8-F1
#
_entry.id   AF-A0AA90ZLY8-F1
#
_cell.length_a   1.000
_cell.length_b   1.000
_cell.length_c   1.000
_cell.angle_alpha   90.00
_cell.angle_beta   90.00
_cell.angle_gamma   90.00
#
_symmetry.space_group_name_H-M   'P 1'
#
loop_
_entity.id
_entity.type
_entity.pdbx_description
1 polymer ?
#
loop_
_entity_poly.entity_id
_entity_poly.type
_entity_poly.pdbx_seq_one_letter_code
_entity_poly.pdbx_strand_id
1 'polypeptide(L)' 'MRDSVLWRKQSRIVMLLAKKKNITPEQALDIYYSSRTAQLLSDPNTGLQLMSDQYVLEDLLEELEKREVSEAS' A
#
# COMPACT_ATOMS: atom_id res chain seq x y z
N MET A 1 -13.85 10.41 -2.87
CA MET A 1 -12.99 11.07 -1.84
C MET A 1 -12.34 12.27 -2.52
N ARG A 2 -12.14 13.42 -1.86
CA ARG A 2 -11.37 14.52 -2.46
C ARG A 2 -9.92 14.08 -2.63
N ASP A 3 -9.26 14.45 -3.73
CA ASP A 3 -7.86 14.09 -4.01
C ASP A 3 -6.93 14.44 -2.84
N SER A 4 -7.24 15.56 -2.15
CA SER A 4 -6.51 16.03 -0.97
C SER A 4 -6.55 15.09 0.25
N VAL A 5 -7.51 14.17 0.31
CA VAL A 5 -7.66 13.21 1.41
C VAL A 5 -7.02 11.88 1.03
N LEU A 6 -7.04 11.51 -0.25
CA LEU A 6 -6.45 10.28 -0.75
C LEU A 6 -4.93 10.30 -0.59
N TRP A 7 -4.25 11.41 -0.97
CA TRP A 7 -2.80 11.50 -0.82
C TRP A 7 -2.36 11.35 0.65
N ARG A 8 -3.11 11.91 1.60
CA ARG A 8 -2.81 11.78 3.04
C ARG A 8 -2.90 10.33 3.50
N LYS A 9 -3.90 9.60 2.99
CA LYS A 9 -4.07 8.17 3.26
C LYS A 9 -2.90 7.37 2.68
N GLN A 10 -2.53 7.64 1.42
CA GLN A 10 -1.38 7.00 0.77
C GLN A 10 -0.09 7.25 1.57
N SER A 11 0.20 8.49 1.98
CA SER A 11 1.36 8.81 2.81
C SER A 11 1.36 8.07 4.15
N ARG A 12 0.20 7.94 4.82
CA ARG A 12 0.07 7.18 6.07
C ARG A 12 0.38 5.69 5.84
N ILE A 13 -0.13 5.09 4.76
CA ILE A 13 0.12 3.68 4.43
C ILE A 13 1.61 3.45 4.14
N VAL A 14 2.25 4.32 3.35
CA VAL A 14 3.70 4.27 3.09
C VAL A 14 4.49 4.30 4.40
N MET A 15 4.10 5.16 5.33
CA MET A 15 4.79 5.29 6.62
C MET A 15 4.60 4.07 7.52
N LEU A 16 3.41 3.47 7.51
CA LEU A 16 3.15 2.22 8.21
C LEU A 16 3.96 1.07 7.60
N LEU A 17 4.06 1.00 6.27
CA LEU A 17 4.86 0.01 5.57
C LEU A 17 6.35 0.13 5.94
N ALA A 18 6.91 1.35 5.89
CA ALA A 18 8.29 1.63 6.28
C ALA A 18 8.59 1.12 7.70
N LYS A 19 7.69 1.43 8.65
CA LYS A 19 7.79 0.96 10.03
C LYS A 19 7.69 -0.56 10.15
N LYS A 20 6.77 -1.19 9.41
CA LYS A 20 6.50 -2.64 9.50
C LYS A 20 7.63 -3.48 8.91
N LYS A 21 8.18 -3.09 7.76
CA LYS A 21 9.29 -3.77 7.09
C LYS A 21 10.67 -3.29 7.58
N ASN A 22 10.72 -2.29 8.47
CA ASN A 22 11.95 -1.68 8.98
C ASN A 22 12.87 -1.16 7.85
N ILE A 23 12.27 -0.40 6.93
CA ILE A 23 12.95 0.20 5.77
C ILE A 23 12.77 1.72 5.77
N THR A 24 13.51 2.41 4.91
CA THR A 24 13.37 3.85 4.74
C THR A 24 12.01 4.22 4.13
N PRO A 25 11.48 5.41 4.42
CA PRO A 25 10.24 5.90 3.78
C PRO A 25 10.34 5.93 2.25
N GLU A 26 11.51 6.24 1.70
CA GLU A 26 11.79 6.27 0.27
C GLU A 26 11.65 4.87 -0.35
N GLN A 27 12.27 3.85 0.27
CA GLN A 27 12.11 2.45 -0.16
C GLN A 27 10.65 1.99 -0.06
N ALA A 28 9.95 2.37 1.01
CA ALA A 28 8.54 2.04 1.17
C ALA A 28 7.65 2.72 0.11
N LEU A 29 8.01 3.93 -0.32
CA LEU A 29 7.30 4.66 -1.36
C LEU A 29 7.41 3.95 -2.72
N ASP A 30 8.61 3.50 -3.07
CA ASP A 30 8.87 2.76 -4.31
C ASP A 30 8.12 1.42 -4.34
N ILE A 31 8.15 0.68 -3.22
CA ILE A 31 7.38 -0.55 -3.05
C ILE A 31 5.88 -0.28 -3.16
N TYR A 32 5.40 0.77 -2.50
CA TYR A 32 3.98 1.11 -2.51
C TYR A 32 3.48 1.41 -3.93
N TYR A 33 4.14 2.29 -4.68
CA TYR A 33 3.67 2.67 -6.02
C TYR A 33 3.81 1.56 -7.07
N SER A 34 4.64 0.55 -6.83
CA SER A 34 4.75 -0.65 -7.68
C SER A 34 3.76 -1.76 -7.33
N SER A 35 2.90 -1.55 -6.31
CA SER A 35 1.91 -2.52 -5.87
C SER A 35 0.58 -2.41 -6.61
N ARG A 36 -0.10 -3.55 -6.76
CA ARG A 36 -1.49 -3.62 -7.22
C ARG A 36 -2.41 -2.94 -6.21
N THR A 37 -2.13 -3.09 -4.92
CA THR A 37 -2.89 -2.47 -3.84
C THR A 37 -2.96 -0.94 -3.98
N ALA A 38 -1.86 -0.28 -4.36
CA ALA A 38 -1.85 1.16 -4.62
C ALA A 38 -2.68 1.55 -5.86
N GLN A 39 -2.66 0.73 -6.92
CA GLN A 39 -3.49 0.93 -8.10
C GLN A 39 -4.97 0.81 -7.75
N LEU A 40 -5.35 -0.23 -7.00
CA LEU A 40 -6.72 -0.44 -6.53
C LEU A 40 -7.19 0.66 -5.58
N LEU A 41 -6.32 1.17 -4.70
CA LEU A 41 -6.65 2.27 -3.80
C LEU A 41 -6.94 3.57 -4.55
N SER A 42 -6.33 3.74 -5.72
CA SER A 42 -6.53 4.90 -6.59
C SER A 42 -7.76 4.77 -7.49
N ASP A 43 -8.30 3.56 -7.66
CA ASP A 43 -9.53 3.30 -8.41
C ASP A 43 -10.77 3.47 -7.50
N PRO A 44 -11.61 4.50 -7.73
CA PRO A 44 -12.78 4.75 -6.90
C PRO A 44 -13.82 3.61 -6.92
N ASN A 45 -13.82 2.75 -7.94
CA ASN A 45 -14.79 1.66 -8.09
C ASN A 45 -14.52 0.48 -7.16
N THR A 46 -13.31 0.38 -6.59
CA THR A 46 -12.94 -0.72 -5.69
C THR A 46 -13.49 -0.54 -4.28
N GLY A 47 -13.75 0.71 -3.87
CA GLY A 47 -14.14 1.06 -2.51
C GLY A 47 -13.00 1.01 -1.49
N LEU A 48 -11.77 0.67 -1.90
CA LEU A 48 -10.63 0.48 -1.00
C LEU A 48 -10.25 1.78 -0.26
N GLN A 49 -10.53 2.94 -0.85
CA GLN A 49 -10.38 4.25 -0.22
C GLN A 49 -11.25 4.45 1.04
N LEU A 50 -12.31 3.66 1.20
CA LEU A 50 -13.20 3.70 2.37
C LEU A 50 -12.70 2.82 3.52
N MET A 51 -11.79 1.89 3.23
CA MET A 51 -11.25 0.97 4.23
C MET A 51 -10.24 1.68 5.14
N SER A 52 -9.98 1.09 6.31
CA SER A 52 -8.97 1.60 7.24
C SER A 52 -7.57 1.54 6.62
N ASP A 53 -6.61 2.30 7.13
CA ASP A 53 -5.23 2.20 6.63
C ASP A 53 -4.61 0.84 6.94
N GLN A 54 -4.95 0.30 8.11
CA GLN A 54 -4.45 -0.99 8.55
C GLN A 54 -4.90 -2.11 7.61
N TYR A 55 -6.16 -2.08 7.17
CA TYR A 55 -6.68 -3.04 6.19
C TYR A 55 -5.91 -2.96 4.86
N VAL A 56 -5.73 -1.75 4.32
CA VAL A 56 -5.00 -1.57 3.05
C VAL A 56 -3.52 -1.96 3.19
N LEU A 57 -2.92 -1.75 4.36
CA LEU A 57 -1.56 -2.20 4.64
C LEU A 57 -1.47 -3.73 4.69
N GLU A 58 -2.44 -4.41 5.29
CA GLU A 58 -2.47 -5.88 5.33
C GLU A 58 -2.59 -6.48 3.94
N ASP A 59 -3.51 -5.97 3.10
CA ASP A 59 -3.61 -6.37 1.69
C ASP A 59 -2.29 -6.17 0.93
N LEU A 60 -1.61 -5.04 1.17
CA LEU A 60 -0.31 -4.75 0.57
C LEU A 60 0.77 -5.73 1.03
N LEU A 61 0.82 -6.07 2.31
CA LEU A 61 1.79 -7.03 2.84
C LEU A 61 1.55 -8.43 2.25
N GLU A 62 0.28 -8.86 2.17
CA GLU A 62 -0.09 -10.14 1.57
C GLU A 62 0.27 -10.19 0.08
N GLU A 63 0.08 -9.09 -0.66
CA GLU A 63 0.52 -8.97 -2.06
C GLU A 63 2.04 -9.17 -2.18
N LEU A 64 2.82 -8.50 -1.33
CA LEU A 64 4.29 -8.56 -1.35
C LEU A 64 4.80 -9.96 -0.99
N GLU A 65 4.22 -10.60 0.03
CA GLU A 65 4.58 -11.98 0.42
C GLU A 65 4.31 -12.97 -0.72
N LYS A 66 3.17 -12.84 -1.43
CA LYS A 66 2.86 -13.69 -2.59
C LYS A 66 3.86 -13.49 -3.74
N ARG A 67 4.32 -12.26 -3.97
CA ARG A 67 5.33 -11.96 -5.00
C ARG A 67 6.68 -12.60 -4.65
N GLU A 68 7.13 -12.44 -3.41
CA GLU A 68 8.37 -13.05 -2.90
C GLU A 68 8.35 -14.58 -3.05
N VAL A 69 7.23 -15.24 -2.73
CA VAL A 69 7.08 -16.71 -2.89
C VAL A 69 7.11 -17.12 -4.37
N SER A 70 6.49 -16.34 -5.26
CA SER A 70 6.47 -16.63 -6.70
C SER A 70 7.84 -16.47 -7.37
N GLU A 71 8.68 -15.55 -6.87
CA GLU A 71 10.03 -15.32 -7.38
C GLU A 71 11.05 -16.35 -6.85
N ALA A 72 10.75 -16.99 -5.71
CA ALA A 72 11.59 -18.01 -5.08
C ALA A 72 11.32 -19.45 -5.57
N SER A 73 10.30 -19.66 -6.40
CA SER A 73 9.86 -20.96 -6.94
C SER A 73 10.23 -21.13 -8.40
#